data_AF-A0A1V4I0K1-F1
#
_entry.id   AF-A0A1V4I0K1-F1
#
_cell.length_a   1.000
_cell.length_b   1.000
_cell.length_c   1.000
_cell.angle_alpha   90.00
_cell.angle_beta   90.00
_cell.angle_gamma   90.00
#
_symmetry.space_group_name_H-M   'P 1'
#
loop_
_entity.id
_entity.type
_entity.pdbx_description
1 polymer ?
#
loop_
_entity_poly.entity_id
_entity_poly.type
_entity_poly.pdbx_seq_one_letter_code
_entity_poly.pdbx_strand_id
1 'polypeptide(L)'
;MSPACSDRKDSDMRVQCDEALVFDDNANVRYTNDGYLVATPRVARTGIQQYYGHEIGLQGADAKRVINVYRPESEVFRDEALRSLAHKPVTRNHPSGPVDARNWKDVAVGCVGSDILRDGEFIRIPMTLMDARAIDAFKKGTRQLSLGYTCDIDMVPGVTPDGVKYEAVQKNINVNHLAQVDRARGGPKLTIGDSADDAYDRRNQRLTNGWRESASDVVNDAAPVVLRPPQQPSAVTSADVDRAVDRRKARLENAWKS
;
A
#
# COMPACT_ATOMS: atom_id res chain seq x y z
N MET A 1 19.37 -68.63 22.71
CA MET A 1 18.22 -67.72 22.95
C MET A 1 18.78 -66.31 22.94
N SER A 2 18.41 -65.55 21.92
CA SER A 2 18.95 -64.23 21.54
C SER A 2 18.27 -63.09 22.32
N PRO A 3 18.87 -61.89 22.42
CA PRO A 3 18.35 -60.79 23.25
C PRO A 3 17.20 -60.05 22.55
N ALA A 4 16.33 -59.47 23.39
CA ALA A 4 15.13 -58.75 23.02
C ALA A 4 15.41 -57.49 22.19
N CYS A 5 14.67 -57.35 21.09
CA CYS A 5 14.52 -56.12 20.32
C CYS A 5 13.44 -55.26 20.99
N SER A 6 13.76 -54.00 21.29
CA SER A 6 12.86 -53.03 21.88
C SER A 6 11.85 -52.50 20.84
N ASP A 7 10.58 -52.80 21.02
CA ASP A 7 9.48 -52.18 20.26
C ASP A 7 9.36 -50.70 20.62
N ARG A 8 9.62 -49.83 19.64
CA ARG A 8 9.31 -48.40 19.73
C ARG A 8 7.79 -48.24 19.71
N LYS A 9 7.26 -47.55 20.71
CA LYS A 9 5.87 -47.11 20.76
C LYS A 9 5.61 -46.08 19.67
N ASP A 10 4.61 -46.32 18.83
CA ASP A 10 3.99 -45.31 17.99
C ASP A 10 3.47 -44.18 18.89
N SER A 11 4.17 -43.06 18.88
CA SER A 11 3.72 -41.84 19.53
C SER A 11 2.84 -41.06 18.56
N ASP A 12 1.55 -41.08 18.87
CA ASP A 12 0.46 -40.23 18.39
C ASP A 12 0.92 -38.81 18.02
N MET A 13 1.17 -38.58 16.72
CA MET A 13 1.54 -37.27 16.19
C MET A 13 0.25 -36.49 15.90
N ARG A 14 -0.37 -35.95 16.96
CA ARG A 14 -1.44 -34.95 16.82
C ARG A 14 -0.83 -33.68 16.26
N VAL A 15 -1.01 -33.46 14.95
CA VAL A 15 -0.82 -32.14 14.35
C VAL A 15 -1.94 -31.26 14.90
N GLN A 16 -1.58 -30.44 15.89
CA GLN A 16 -2.46 -29.45 16.45
C GLN A 16 -2.46 -28.25 15.51
N CYS A 17 -3.44 -28.20 14.58
CA CYS A 17 -3.69 -27.09 13.70
C CYS A 17 -4.40 -25.96 14.46
N ASP A 18 -3.67 -25.25 15.31
CA ASP A 18 -4.16 -24.02 15.95
C ASP A 18 -3.17 -22.87 15.66
N GLU A 19 -3.01 -22.48 14.38
CA GLU A 19 -2.49 -21.15 14.06
C GLU A 19 -3.68 -20.22 13.78
N ALA A 20 -4.29 -19.74 14.87
CA ALA A 20 -4.85 -18.40 14.79
C ALA A 20 -3.67 -17.47 14.52
N LEU A 21 -3.65 -16.83 13.34
CA LEU A 21 -2.74 -15.72 13.05
C LEU A 21 -3.00 -14.62 14.08
N VAL A 22 -2.30 -14.67 15.21
CA VAL A 22 -2.17 -13.54 16.12
C VAL A 22 -1.21 -12.59 15.41
N PHE A 23 -1.77 -11.60 14.73
CA PHE A 23 -0.99 -10.55 14.12
C PHE A 23 -0.40 -9.66 15.21
N ASP A 24 0.92 -9.56 15.24
CA ASP A 24 1.61 -8.63 16.11
C ASP A 24 1.39 -7.20 15.58
N ASP A 25 0.75 -6.35 16.39
CA ASP A 25 0.48 -4.94 16.10
C ASP A 25 1.76 -4.15 15.75
N ASN A 26 2.95 -4.67 16.09
CA ASN A 26 4.25 -4.01 15.94
C ASN A 26 4.89 -4.11 14.54
N ALA A 27 4.20 -4.64 13.53
CA ALA A 27 4.77 -4.79 12.17
C ALA A 27 6.17 -5.44 12.17
N ASN A 28 6.35 -6.46 13.01
CA ASN A 28 7.66 -7.01 13.33
C ASN A 28 8.49 -7.33 12.10
N VAL A 29 9.77 -6.96 12.20
CA VAL A 29 10.76 -7.21 11.18
C VAL A 29 11.47 -8.52 11.53
N ARG A 30 11.48 -9.46 10.58
CA ARG A 30 12.28 -10.68 10.68
C ARG A 30 13.19 -10.83 9.48
N TYR A 31 14.27 -11.59 9.65
CA TYR A 31 15.18 -11.93 8.57
C TYR A 31 15.02 -13.41 8.19
N THR A 32 15.08 -13.71 6.89
CA THR A 32 15.19 -15.10 6.40
C THR A 32 16.64 -15.59 6.52
N ASN A 33 16.85 -16.90 6.36
CA ASN A 33 18.20 -17.48 6.33
C ASN A 33 19.04 -16.95 5.15
N ASP A 34 18.39 -16.53 4.07
CA ASP A 34 19.03 -15.91 2.89
C ASP A 34 19.35 -14.42 3.09
N GLY A 35 19.01 -13.87 4.27
CA GLY A 35 19.25 -12.47 4.63
C GLY A 35 18.16 -11.49 4.17
N TYR A 36 17.03 -11.96 3.64
CA TYR A 36 15.91 -11.09 3.25
C TYR A 36 15.17 -10.54 4.46
N LEU A 37 14.68 -9.32 4.37
CA LEU A 37 13.87 -8.68 5.40
C LEU A 37 12.39 -8.89 5.09
N VAL A 38 11.63 -9.44 6.04
CA VAL A 38 10.17 -9.65 5.92
C VAL A 38 9.45 -8.86 7.01
N ALA A 39 8.34 -8.21 6.65
CA ALA A 39 7.48 -7.48 7.57
C ALA A 39 6.03 -7.39 7.05
N THR A 40 5.09 -7.02 7.92
CA THR A 40 3.68 -6.74 7.55
C THR A 40 3.29 -5.31 7.95
N PRO A 41 3.88 -4.29 7.28
CA PRO A 41 3.68 -2.88 7.63
C PRO A 41 2.36 -2.33 7.12
N ARG A 42 2.00 -1.14 7.64
CA ARG A 42 0.98 -0.28 7.04
C ARG A 42 1.55 0.39 5.78
N VAL A 43 0.82 0.32 4.67
CA VAL A 43 1.30 0.80 3.36
C VAL A 43 0.42 1.89 2.75
N ALA A 44 -0.80 2.06 3.24
CA ALA A 44 -1.72 3.11 2.81
C ALA A 44 -2.69 3.46 3.93
N ARG A 45 -3.35 4.63 3.81
CA ARG A 45 -4.44 5.04 4.69
C ARG A 45 -5.48 5.89 3.97
N THR A 46 -6.66 6.01 4.58
CA THR A 46 -7.68 7.00 4.24
C THR A 46 -7.32 8.39 4.76
N GLY A 47 -8.16 9.39 4.45
CA GLY A 47 -8.03 10.76 4.95
C GLY A 47 -7.31 11.69 3.99
N ILE A 48 -6.78 12.80 4.51
CA ILE A 48 -6.15 13.85 3.69
C ILE A 48 -4.69 13.49 3.38
N GLN A 49 -4.31 13.74 2.13
CA GLN A 49 -2.93 13.80 1.67
C GLN A 49 -2.71 15.09 0.88
N GLN A 50 -1.50 15.63 0.98
CA GLN A 50 -1.13 16.89 0.35
C GLN A 50 -0.33 16.64 -0.92
N TYR A 51 -0.66 17.39 -1.97
CA TYR A 51 -0.05 17.32 -3.29
C TYR A 51 0.27 18.73 -3.76
N TYR A 52 1.35 18.92 -4.50
CA TYR A 52 1.47 20.12 -5.30
C TYR A 52 0.48 20.08 -6.47
N GLY A 53 -0.02 21.25 -6.85
CA GLY A 53 -0.92 21.37 -7.99
C GLY A 53 -0.37 20.74 -9.26
N HIS A 54 0.93 20.88 -9.54
CA HIS A 54 1.54 20.28 -10.74
C HIS A 54 1.53 18.74 -10.74
N GLU A 55 1.57 18.10 -9.57
CA GLU A 55 1.48 16.64 -9.46
C GLU A 55 0.08 16.12 -9.82
N ILE A 56 -0.94 16.97 -9.66
CA ILE A 56 -2.33 16.67 -9.97
C ILE A 56 -2.84 17.43 -11.21
N GLY A 57 -1.92 17.93 -12.04
CA GLY A 57 -2.24 18.48 -13.36
C GLY A 57 -2.66 19.94 -13.38
N LEU A 58 -2.61 20.65 -12.25
CA LEU A 58 -2.81 22.09 -12.19
C LEU A 58 -1.59 22.84 -12.78
N GLN A 59 -1.86 23.95 -13.45
CA GLN A 59 -0.87 24.74 -14.16
C GLN A 59 -0.84 26.19 -13.64
N GLY A 60 0.11 26.98 -14.13
CA GLY A 60 0.20 28.41 -13.80
C GLY A 60 0.46 28.66 -12.32
N ALA A 61 -0.29 29.58 -11.72
CA ALA A 61 -0.14 29.96 -10.31
C ALA A 61 -0.46 28.80 -9.35
N ASP A 62 -1.39 27.92 -9.72
CA ASP A 62 -1.81 26.81 -8.87
C ASP A 62 -0.83 25.63 -8.89
N ALA A 63 0.08 25.57 -9.87
CA ALA A 63 1.06 24.50 -10.01
C ALA A 63 1.95 24.30 -8.76
N LYS A 64 2.23 25.38 -8.02
CA LYS A 64 3.07 25.36 -6.81
C LYS A 64 2.28 25.36 -5.51
N ARG A 65 0.95 25.44 -5.57
CA ARG A 65 0.11 25.39 -4.37
C ARG A 65 0.07 23.97 -3.84
N VAL A 66 0.00 23.86 -2.53
CA VAL A 66 -0.36 22.62 -1.86
C VAL A 66 -1.88 22.50 -1.88
N ILE A 67 -2.36 21.34 -2.32
CA ILE A 67 -3.76 20.99 -2.44
C ILE A 67 -4.06 19.84 -1.49
N ASN A 68 -5.07 20.01 -0.65
CA ASN A 68 -5.56 18.94 0.22
C ASN A 68 -6.45 18.00 -0.58
N VAL A 69 -5.96 16.77 -0.83
CA VAL A 69 -6.67 15.72 -1.56
C VAL A 69 -7.20 14.69 -0.57
N TYR A 70 -8.51 14.50 -0.57
CA TYR A 70 -9.19 13.53 0.26
C TYR A 70 -9.21 12.14 -0.38
N ARG A 71 -8.83 11.13 0.42
CA ARG A 71 -8.85 9.71 0.08
C ARG A 71 -9.93 9.02 0.92
N PRO A 72 -11.18 8.93 0.43
CA PRO A 72 -12.26 8.31 1.19
C PRO A 72 -12.05 6.80 1.34
N GLU A 73 -12.67 6.22 2.37
CA GLU A 73 -12.65 4.76 2.59
C GLU A 73 -13.12 3.99 1.35
N SER A 74 -14.15 4.50 0.68
CA SER A 74 -14.76 3.89 -0.52
C SER A 74 -13.81 3.78 -1.71
N GLU A 75 -12.70 4.53 -1.72
CA GLU A 75 -11.69 4.50 -2.78
C GLU A 75 -10.44 3.74 -2.34
N VAL A 76 -10.00 3.92 -1.09
CA VAL A 76 -8.81 3.23 -0.54
C VAL A 76 -9.07 1.73 -0.35
N PHE A 77 -10.23 1.37 0.19
CA PHE A 77 -10.62 -0.03 0.44
C PHE A 77 -11.45 -0.64 -0.69
N ARG A 78 -11.50 0.03 -1.85
CA ARG A 78 -12.22 -0.49 -3.00
C ARG A 78 -11.58 -1.77 -3.51
N ASP A 79 -12.39 -2.76 -3.85
CA ASP A 79 -11.94 -4.07 -4.35
C ASP A 79 -10.84 -3.97 -5.43
N GLU A 80 -11.01 -3.09 -6.42
CA GLU A 80 -10.02 -2.90 -7.48
C GLU A 80 -8.70 -2.31 -6.96
N ALA A 81 -8.77 -1.38 -6.00
CA ALA A 81 -7.59 -0.78 -5.40
C ALA A 81 -6.82 -1.83 -4.59
N LEU A 82 -7.50 -2.63 -3.77
CA LEU A 82 -6.90 -3.72 -3.01
C LEU A 82 -6.30 -4.77 -3.95
N ARG A 83 -7.06 -5.26 -4.94
CA ARG A 83 -6.53 -6.23 -5.92
C ARG A 83 -5.33 -5.70 -6.70
N SER A 84 -5.29 -4.40 -6.98
CA SER A 84 -4.14 -3.78 -7.66
C SER A 84 -2.89 -3.72 -6.79
N LEU A 85 -2.97 -3.85 -5.47
CA LEU A 85 -1.82 -3.81 -4.57
C LEU A 85 -1.07 -5.16 -4.50
N ALA A 86 -1.76 -6.28 -4.70
CA ALA A 86 -1.16 -7.61 -4.56
C ALA A 86 -0.02 -7.84 -5.56
N HIS A 87 1.03 -8.54 -5.11
CA HIS A 87 2.19 -8.96 -5.92
C HIS A 87 2.98 -7.82 -6.58
N LYS A 88 2.80 -6.58 -6.13
CA LYS A 88 3.54 -5.44 -6.68
C LYS A 88 5.00 -5.41 -6.23
N PRO A 89 5.90 -4.91 -7.09
CA PRO A 89 7.29 -4.76 -6.73
C PRO A 89 7.44 -3.75 -5.60
N VAL A 90 8.41 -4.01 -4.73
CA VAL A 90 8.95 -3.02 -3.82
C VAL A 90 10.14 -2.36 -4.49
N THR A 91 10.26 -1.05 -4.38
CA THR A 91 11.33 -0.23 -4.96
C THR A 91 12.06 0.53 -3.87
N ARG A 92 13.32 0.89 -4.11
CA ARG A 92 14.05 1.83 -3.24
C ARG A 92 13.88 3.23 -3.82
N ASN A 93 13.20 4.09 -3.07
CA ASN A 93 12.65 5.37 -3.55
C ASN A 93 11.66 5.19 -4.70
N HIS A 94 10.98 6.27 -5.09
CA HIS A 94 10.16 6.26 -6.28
C HIS A 94 11.04 6.26 -7.55
N PRO A 95 10.78 5.35 -8.50
CA PRO A 95 11.34 5.47 -9.84
C PRO A 95 10.81 6.73 -10.55
N SER A 96 11.49 7.18 -11.61
CA SER A 96 11.08 8.34 -12.40
C SER A 96 9.77 8.14 -13.19
N GLY A 97 9.21 6.93 -13.17
CA GLY A 97 7.99 6.57 -13.88
C GLY A 97 7.39 5.27 -13.35
N PRO A 98 6.32 4.76 -13.98
CA PRO A 98 5.72 3.50 -13.59
C PRO A 98 6.71 2.34 -13.75
N VAL A 99 6.62 1.37 -12.85
CA VAL A 99 7.32 0.10 -12.95
C VAL A 99 6.55 -0.81 -13.91
N ASP A 100 7.26 -1.32 -14.91
CA ASP A 100 6.75 -2.25 -15.90
C ASP A 100 7.79 -3.31 -16.26
N ALA A 101 7.44 -4.23 -17.17
CA ALA A 101 8.30 -5.35 -17.54
C ALA A 101 9.67 -4.94 -18.12
N ARG A 102 9.82 -3.70 -18.60
CA ARG A 102 11.05 -3.19 -19.24
C ARG A 102 12.04 -2.67 -18.21
N ASN A 103 11.56 -2.16 -17.07
CA ASN A 103 12.41 -1.54 -16.04
C ASN A 103 12.39 -2.28 -14.69
N TRP A 104 11.48 -3.25 -14.48
CA TRP A 104 11.30 -3.94 -13.20
C TRP A 104 12.61 -4.44 -12.60
N LYS A 105 13.46 -5.08 -13.42
CA LYS A 105 14.73 -5.65 -12.98
C LYS A 105 15.68 -4.61 -12.38
N ASP A 106 15.61 -3.37 -12.86
CA ASP A 106 16.54 -2.31 -12.47
C ASP A 106 16.12 -1.61 -11.18
N VAL A 107 14.82 -1.61 -10.87
CA VAL A 107 14.23 -0.80 -9.78
C VAL A 107 13.67 -1.64 -8.64
N ALA A 108 13.31 -2.89 -8.90
CA ALA A 108 12.73 -3.77 -7.88
C ALA A 108 13.80 -4.24 -6.88
N VAL A 109 13.48 -4.09 -5.60
CA VAL A 109 14.30 -4.52 -4.46
C VAL A 109 13.59 -5.57 -3.61
N GLY A 110 12.40 -6.00 -4.03
CA GLY A 110 11.54 -6.90 -3.28
C GLY A 110 10.12 -6.95 -3.85
N CYS A 111 9.19 -7.48 -3.07
CA CYS A 111 7.78 -7.58 -3.45
C CYS A 111 6.85 -7.51 -2.25
N VAL A 112 5.60 -7.15 -2.51
CA VAL A 112 4.49 -7.33 -1.56
C VAL A 112 3.79 -8.66 -1.82
N GLY A 113 3.17 -9.23 -0.79
CA GLY A 113 2.36 -10.44 -0.84
C GLY A 113 0.97 -10.20 -1.42
N SER A 114 0.03 -11.07 -1.05
CA SER A 114 -1.39 -11.03 -1.45
C SER A 114 -2.35 -10.84 -0.28
N ASP A 115 -1.89 -11.06 0.95
CA ASP A 115 -2.75 -11.06 2.13
C ASP A 115 -2.98 -9.64 2.64
N ILE A 116 -3.96 -8.98 2.03
CA ILE A 116 -4.31 -7.60 2.33
C ILE A 116 -5.20 -7.55 3.55
N LEU A 117 -4.79 -6.79 4.54
CA LEU A 117 -5.48 -6.64 5.82
C LEU A 117 -5.90 -5.19 6.01
N ARG A 118 -7.09 -4.99 6.59
CA ARG A 118 -7.54 -3.67 7.06
C ARG A 118 -7.18 -3.51 8.54
N ASP A 119 -6.52 -2.41 8.86
CA ASP A 119 -6.15 -2.00 10.22
C ASP A 119 -6.71 -0.58 10.46
N GLY A 120 -7.97 -0.49 10.86
CA GLY A 120 -8.68 0.78 11.01
C GLY A 120 -8.74 1.57 9.69
N GLU A 121 -8.10 2.73 9.68
CA GLU A 121 -7.94 3.61 8.51
C GLU A 121 -6.81 3.15 7.56
N PHE A 122 -6.01 2.16 7.96
CA PHE A 122 -4.82 1.69 7.25
C PHE A 122 -5.05 0.39 6.48
N ILE A 123 -4.21 0.19 5.46
CA ILE A 123 -4.01 -1.09 4.79
C ILE A 123 -2.67 -1.66 5.25
N ARG A 124 -2.66 -2.92 5.69
CA ARG A 124 -1.45 -3.72 5.92
C ARG A 124 -1.31 -4.78 4.84
N ILE A 125 -0.07 -5.07 4.47
CA ILE A 125 0.26 -6.16 3.54
C ILE A 125 1.64 -6.75 3.87
N PRO A 126 1.81 -8.08 3.85
CA PRO A 126 3.13 -8.69 3.95
C PRO A 126 4.03 -8.18 2.81
N MET A 127 5.29 -7.91 3.11
CA MET A 127 6.29 -7.55 2.12
C MET A 127 7.65 -8.14 2.45
N THR A 128 8.49 -8.26 1.42
CA THR A 128 9.87 -8.71 1.55
C THR A 128 10.80 -7.76 0.83
N LEU A 129 11.88 -7.31 1.48
CA LEU A 129 13.04 -6.71 0.83
C LEU A 129 14.10 -7.79 0.61
N MET A 130 14.58 -7.89 -0.63
CA MET A 130 15.54 -8.90 -1.07
C MET A 130 16.89 -8.29 -1.48
N ASP A 131 16.93 -7.00 -1.88
CA ASP A 131 18.17 -6.32 -2.23
C ASP A 131 18.92 -5.81 -0.98
N ALA A 132 20.21 -6.14 -0.89
CA ALA A 132 21.07 -5.76 0.24
C ALA A 132 21.13 -4.24 0.48
N ARG A 133 21.09 -3.40 -0.57
CA ARG A 133 21.15 -1.93 -0.45
C ARG A 133 19.85 -1.38 0.13
N ALA A 134 18.71 -1.98 -0.17
CA ALA A 134 17.42 -1.61 0.43
C ALA A 134 17.37 -1.99 1.93
N ILE A 135 17.87 -3.18 2.26
CA ILE A 135 18.00 -3.63 3.65
C ILE A 135 18.97 -2.75 4.45
N ASP A 136 20.10 -2.37 3.86
CA ASP A 136 21.04 -1.44 4.50
C ASP A 136 20.44 -0.04 4.68
N ALA A 137 19.63 0.44 3.74
CA ALA A 137 18.90 1.69 3.88
C ALA A 137 17.88 1.60 5.03
N PHE A 138 17.16 0.48 5.17
CA PHE A 138 16.28 0.22 6.30
C PHE A 138 17.02 0.29 7.65
N LYS A 139 18.18 -0.38 7.74
CA LYS A 139 19.04 -0.36 8.93
C LYS A 139 19.53 1.04 9.26
N LYS A 140 19.75 1.89 8.25
CA LYS A 140 20.18 3.29 8.38
C LYS A 140 19.02 4.26 8.67
N GLY A 141 17.77 3.82 8.66
CA GLY A 141 16.61 4.61 9.07
C GLY A 141 15.61 4.95 7.96
N THR A 142 15.88 4.61 6.69
CA THR A 142 14.90 4.74 5.61
C THR A 142 13.87 3.63 5.73
N ARG A 143 12.81 3.86 6.52
CA ARG A 143 11.81 2.83 6.87
C ARG A 143 10.40 3.13 6.36
N GLN A 144 10.12 4.36 5.91
CA GLN A 144 8.77 4.74 5.52
C GLN A 144 8.38 4.19 4.16
N LEU A 145 7.08 4.12 3.90
CA LEU A 145 6.48 3.44 2.76
C LEU A 145 5.50 4.34 2.04
N SER A 146 5.65 4.42 0.72
CA SER A 146 4.73 5.18 -0.13
C SER A 146 4.36 4.41 -1.38
N LEU A 147 3.10 4.50 -1.79
CA LEU A 147 2.62 3.82 -2.98
C LEU A 147 2.78 4.71 -4.21
N GLY A 148 3.30 4.14 -5.29
CA GLY A 148 3.16 4.69 -6.62
C GLY A 148 1.93 4.10 -7.31
N TYR A 149 1.10 4.95 -7.89
CA TYR A 149 -0.18 4.55 -8.47
C TYR A 149 -0.66 5.47 -9.59
N THR A 150 -1.65 4.97 -10.31
CA THR A 150 -2.53 5.80 -11.15
C THR A 150 -3.82 6.09 -10.40
N CYS A 151 -4.34 7.31 -10.57
CA CYS A 151 -5.63 7.70 -10.00
C CYS A 151 -6.28 8.82 -10.81
N ASP A 152 -7.55 9.06 -10.50
CA ASP A 152 -8.30 10.23 -10.95
C ASP A 152 -8.34 11.24 -9.80
N ILE A 153 -8.20 12.52 -10.14
CA ILE A 153 -8.34 13.62 -9.18
C ILE A 153 -9.56 14.43 -9.58
N ASP A 154 -10.56 14.43 -8.72
CA ASP A 154 -11.79 15.19 -8.90
C ASP A 154 -11.71 16.48 -8.07
N MET A 155 -11.63 17.64 -8.72
CA MET A 155 -11.45 18.95 -8.07
C MET A 155 -12.78 19.46 -7.48
N VAL A 156 -13.31 18.71 -6.51
CA VAL A 156 -14.53 19.04 -5.78
C VAL A 156 -14.17 19.33 -4.33
N PRO A 157 -14.34 20.58 -3.86
CA PRO A 157 -14.08 20.92 -2.48
C PRO A 157 -15.14 20.32 -1.56
N GLY A 158 -14.75 20.00 -0.35
CA GLY A 158 -15.65 19.42 0.64
C GLY A 158 -15.05 19.40 2.04
N VAL A 159 -15.74 18.67 2.92
CA VAL A 159 -15.34 18.47 4.30
C VAL A 159 -15.38 16.98 4.60
N THR A 160 -14.33 16.44 5.22
CA THR A 160 -14.28 15.05 5.66
C THR A 160 -15.25 14.81 6.81
N PRO A 161 -15.59 13.54 7.14
CA PRO A 161 -16.46 13.23 8.28
C PRO A 161 -15.96 13.78 9.62
N ASP A 162 -14.65 13.95 9.77
CA ASP A 162 -13.96 14.54 10.94
C ASP A 162 -13.79 16.08 10.86
N GLY A 163 -14.39 16.74 9.86
CA GLY A 163 -14.45 18.21 9.79
C GLY A 163 -13.30 18.90 9.07
N VAL A 164 -12.40 18.15 8.41
CA VAL A 164 -11.24 18.70 7.70
C VAL A 164 -11.63 19.10 6.28
N LYS A 165 -11.30 20.32 5.87
CA LYS A 165 -11.56 20.82 4.51
C LYS A 165 -10.58 20.22 3.49
N TYR A 166 -11.10 19.84 2.33
CA TYR A 166 -10.32 19.40 1.17
C TYR A 166 -10.76 20.13 -0.09
N GLU A 167 -9.89 20.11 -1.09
CA GLU A 167 -10.10 20.78 -2.39
C GLU A 167 -10.34 19.78 -3.53
N ALA A 168 -9.88 18.54 -3.35
CA ALA A 168 -10.06 17.49 -4.33
C ALA A 168 -10.28 16.12 -3.68
N VAL A 169 -10.82 15.18 -4.45
CA VAL A 169 -11.02 13.78 -4.06
C VAL A 169 -10.22 12.88 -4.98
N GLN A 170 -9.43 11.99 -4.41
CA GLN A 170 -8.75 10.94 -5.16
C GLN A 170 -9.70 9.77 -5.38
N LYS A 171 -9.87 9.37 -6.63
CA LYS A 171 -10.71 8.24 -7.03
C LYS A 171 -9.94 7.28 -7.91
N ASN A 172 -10.49 6.09 -8.09
CA ASN A 172 -9.96 5.10 -9.01
C ASN A 172 -8.48 4.81 -8.74
N ILE A 173 -8.14 4.43 -7.51
CA ILE A 173 -6.75 4.11 -7.17
C ILE A 173 -6.37 2.78 -7.82
N ASN A 174 -5.23 2.74 -8.51
CA ASN A 174 -4.64 1.52 -9.05
C ASN A 174 -3.12 1.52 -8.84
N VAL A 175 -2.67 0.64 -7.95
CA VAL A 175 -1.31 0.56 -7.45
C VAL A 175 -0.37 -0.06 -8.48
N ASN A 176 0.79 0.55 -8.63
CA ASN A 176 1.86 0.08 -9.50
C ASN A 176 3.05 -0.49 -8.72
N HIS A 177 3.49 0.17 -7.65
CA HIS A 177 4.61 -0.26 -6.80
C HIS A 177 4.48 0.26 -5.37
N LEU A 178 5.24 -0.35 -4.46
CA LEU A 178 5.49 0.15 -3.10
C LEU A 178 6.93 0.66 -3.04
N ALA A 179 7.16 1.88 -2.55
CA ALA A 179 8.48 2.49 -2.44
C ALA A 179 8.90 2.60 -0.97
N GLN A 180 10.11 2.13 -0.67
CA GLN A 180 10.81 2.43 0.58
C GLN A 180 11.41 3.84 0.46
N VAL A 181 10.94 4.77 1.30
CA VAL A 181 11.25 6.20 1.25
C VAL A 181 11.64 6.73 2.63
N ASP A 182 12.28 7.90 2.67
CA ASP A 182 12.63 8.55 3.94
C ASP A 182 11.39 9.11 4.65
N ARG A 183 10.46 9.66 3.87
CA ARG A 183 9.20 10.25 4.33
C ARG A 183 8.07 9.80 3.41
N ALA A 184 6.98 9.29 3.97
CA ALA A 184 5.82 8.83 3.22
C ALA A 184 4.76 9.92 3.10
N ARG A 185 4.11 10.01 1.94
CA ARG A 185 2.95 10.90 1.69
C ARG A 185 1.83 10.71 2.70
N GLY A 186 1.58 9.44 3.05
CA GLY A 186 0.57 9.07 4.04
C GLY A 186 1.01 9.27 5.49
N GLY A 187 2.20 9.80 5.74
CA GLY A 187 2.71 10.09 7.08
C GLY A 187 3.49 8.94 7.72
N PRO A 188 4.05 9.20 8.92
CA PRO A 188 5.10 8.36 9.51
C PRO A 188 4.63 6.97 9.95
N LYS A 189 3.32 6.77 10.15
CA LYS A 189 2.74 5.46 10.49
C LYS A 189 2.82 4.44 9.34
N LEU A 190 3.13 4.89 8.12
CA LEU A 190 3.40 4.00 6.99
C LEU A 190 4.89 3.61 7.02
N THR A 191 5.27 2.69 7.89
CA THR A 191 6.67 2.34 8.14
C THR A 191 6.90 0.84 8.29
N ILE A 192 8.09 0.39 7.92
CA ILE A 192 8.58 -0.96 8.16
C ILE A 192 9.05 -1.04 9.61
N GLY A 193 8.44 -1.93 10.41
CA GLY A 193 8.72 -2.06 11.84
C GLY A 193 8.10 -0.92 12.65
N ASP A 194 7.05 -1.24 13.41
CA ASP A 194 6.37 -0.30 14.33
C ASP A 194 6.95 -0.40 15.76
N SER A 195 7.99 -1.21 15.99
CA SER A 195 8.67 -1.30 17.28
C SER A 195 9.19 0.08 17.69
N ALA A 196 8.68 0.58 18.82
CA ALA A 196 8.85 1.93 19.34
C ALA A 196 10.32 2.39 19.51
N ASP A 197 10.99 2.74 18.41
CA ASP A 197 12.14 3.64 18.45
C ASP A 197 11.62 5.07 18.57
N ASP A 198 11.20 5.45 19.78
CA ASP A 198 10.75 6.81 20.16
C ASP A 198 11.74 7.90 19.72
N ALA A 199 13.01 7.56 19.46
CA ALA A 199 14.03 8.49 19.00
C ALA A 199 13.86 8.93 17.53
N TYR A 200 13.39 8.04 16.65
CA TYR A 200 13.11 8.38 15.24
C TYR A 200 11.84 9.23 15.14
N ASP A 201 10.78 8.79 15.82
CA ASP A 201 9.51 9.50 15.87
C ASP A 201 9.65 10.89 16.51
N ARG A 202 10.44 11.03 17.60
CA ARG A 202 10.71 12.36 18.20
C ARG A 202 11.53 13.28 17.30
N ARG A 203 12.50 12.77 16.53
CA ARG A 203 13.26 13.60 15.57
C ARG A 203 12.34 14.10 14.45
N ASN A 204 11.46 13.23 13.93
CA ASN A 204 10.52 13.61 12.87
C ASN A 204 9.37 14.51 13.37
N GLN A 205 8.82 14.26 14.57
CA GLN A 205 7.82 15.12 15.21
C GLN A 205 8.38 16.51 15.55
N ARG A 206 9.66 16.61 15.94
CA ARG A 206 10.30 17.91 16.22
C ARG A 206 10.60 18.71 14.95
N LEU A 207 10.79 18.03 13.81
CA LEU A 207 10.89 18.66 12.50
C LEU A 207 9.52 19.09 11.95
N THR A 208 8.41 18.44 12.33
CA THR A 208 7.07 18.87 11.91
C THR A 208 6.49 19.99 12.78
N ASN A 209 6.88 20.07 14.06
CA ASN A 209 6.21 20.96 15.02
C ASN A 209 6.96 22.28 15.32
N GLY A 210 8.04 22.59 14.59
CA GLY A 210 8.94 23.71 14.90
C GLY A 210 9.45 24.54 13.73
N TRP A 211 8.94 24.33 12.51
CA TRP A 211 9.45 25.03 11.32
C TRP A 211 8.45 26.08 10.82
N ARG A 212 8.93 27.31 10.63
CA ARG A 212 8.25 28.33 9.83
C ARG A 212 8.17 27.78 8.41
N GLU A 213 6.99 27.30 8.02
CA GLU A 213 6.74 26.53 6.81
C GLU A 213 7.14 27.29 5.54
N SER A 214 8.19 26.83 4.87
CA SER A 214 8.34 27.00 3.43
C SER A 214 7.59 25.86 2.75
N ALA A 215 6.79 26.18 1.73
CA ALA A 215 5.91 25.25 1.02
C ALA A 215 6.61 23.98 0.49
N SER A 216 7.94 23.98 0.35
CA SER A 216 8.77 22.87 -0.10
C SER A 216 8.69 21.59 0.77
N ASP A 217 8.36 21.72 2.06
CA ASP A 217 8.42 20.62 3.04
C ASP A 217 7.05 19.92 3.28
N VAL A 218 6.01 20.37 2.59
CA VAL A 218 4.61 19.97 2.88
C VAL A 218 4.22 18.67 2.16
N VAL A 219 4.84 18.37 1.01
CA VAL A 219 4.62 17.12 0.28
C VAL A 219 5.72 16.12 0.66
N ASN A 220 5.35 15.10 1.44
CA ASN A 220 6.31 14.25 2.15
C ASN A 220 7.13 13.31 1.26
N ASP A 221 6.72 13.06 0.02
CA ASP A 221 7.51 12.39 -1.01
C ASP A 221 7.18 12.96 -2.40
N ALA A 222 8.10 12.85 -3.35
CA ALA A 222 7.83 13.20 -4.75
C ALA A 222 7.24 11.98 -5.51
N ALA A 223 6.30 11.25 -4.91
CA ALA A 223 5.71 10.07 -5.51
C ALA A 223 5.04 10.42 -6.85
N PRO A 224 5.44 9.79 -7.97
CA PRO A 224 4.83 10.05 -9.26
C PRO A 224 3.37 9.60 -9.23
N VAL A 225 2.48 10.57 -9.33
CA VAL A 225 1.04 10.34 -9.56
C VAL A 225 0.85 10.37 -11.05
N VAL A 226 0.54 9.21 -11.63
CA VAL A 226 0.16 9.17 -13.03
C VAL A 226 -1.34 9.37 -13.12
N LEU A 227 -1.74 10.62 -13.39
CA LEU A 227 -3.13 10.95 -13.62
C LEU A 227 -3.65 10.13 -14.80
N ARG A 228 -4.78 9.46 -14.61
CA ARG A 228 -5.45 8.88 -15.75
C ARG A 228 -6.10 10.01 -16.55
N PRO A 229 -6.10 9.93 -17.88
CA PRO A 229 -6.97 10.80 -18.66
C PRO A 229 -8.41 10.59 -18.21
N PRO A 230 -9.25 11.65 -18.17
CA PRO A 230 -10.65 11.52 -17.81
C PRO A 230 -11.28 10.45 -18.70
N GLN A 231 -11.83 9.41 -18.07
CA GLN A 231 -12.55 8.39 -18.82
C GLN A 231 -13.76 9.08 -19.42
N GLN A 232 -13.83 9.14 -20.76
CA GLN A 232 -15.12 9.40 -21.40
C GLN A 232 -16.10 8.38 -20.82
N PRO A 233 -17.31 8.78 -20.41
CA PRO A 233 -18.29 7.82 -19.93
C PRO A 233 -18.44 6.77 -21.03
N SER A 234 -17.97 5.55 -20.76
CA SER A 234 -18.21 4.44 -21.66
C SER A 234 -19.73 4.34 -21.73
N ALA A 235 -20.31 4.63 -22.89
CA ALA A 235 -21.73 4.42 -23.10
C ALA A 235 -21.98 2.94 -22.80
N VAL A 236 -22.56 2.65 -21.63
CA VAL A 236 -22.98 1.31 -21.30
C VAL A 236 -24.09 1.01 -22.29
N THR A 237 -23.78 0.17 -23.27
CA THR A 237 -24.75 -0.17 -24.29
C THR A 237 -25.76 -1.15 -23.70
N SER A 238 -26.98 -1.18 -24.23
CA SER A 238 -27.96 -2.22 -23.87
C SER A 238 -27.36 -3.63 -23.99
N ALA A 239 -26.50 -3.85 -24.99
CA ALA A 239 -25.80 -5.12 -25.19
C ALA A 239 -24.82 -5.49 -24.06
N ASP A 240 -24.25 -4.51 -23.34
CA ASP A 240 -23.38 -4.77 -22.20
C ASP A 240 -24.19 -5.13 -20.95
N VAL A 241 -25.37 -4.53 -20.79
CA VAL A 241 -26.35 -4.89 -19.74
C VAL A 241 -26.89 -6.29 -19.99
N ASP A 242 -27.29 -6.60 -21.23
CA ASP A 242 -27.81 -7.91 -21.63
C ASP A 242 -26.77 -9.00 -21.37
N ARG A 243 -25.51 -8.79 -21.77
CA ARG A 243 -24.40 -9.71 -21.47
C ARG A 243 -24.16 -9.90 -19.97
N ALA A 244 -24.39 -8.88 -19.14
CA ALA A 244 -24.26 -8.99 -17.69
C ALA A 244 -25.42 -9.80 -17.07
N VAL A 245 -26.64 -9.59 -17.57
CA VAL A 245 -27.84 -10.35 -17.17
C VAL A 245 -27.69 -11.82 -17.56
N ASP A 246 -27.21 -12.12 -18.76
CA ASP A 246 -27.01 -13.49 -19.24
C ASP A 246 -25.95 -14.23 -18.43
N ARG A 247 -24.83 -13.57 -18.11
CA ARG A 247 -23.80 -14.14 -17.20
C ARG A 247 -24.36 -14.42 -15.81
N ARG A 248 -25.26 -13.57 -15.30
CA ARG A 248 -25.92 -13.77 -14.00
C ARG A 248 -26.88 -14.96 -14.06
N LYS A 249 -27.68 -15.09 -15.12
CA LYS A 249 -28.60 -16.22 -15.33
C LYS A 249 -27.84 -17.54 -15.44
N ALA A 250 -26.79 -17.61 -16.27
CA ALA A 250 -25.97 -18.80 -16.41
C ALA A 250 -25.31 -19.24 -15.09
N ARG A 251 -24.88 -18.27 -14.26
CA ARG A 251 -24.33 -18.55 -12.93
C ARG A 251 -25.39 -19.12 -11.96
N LEU A 252 -26.63 -18.64 -12.03
CA LEU A 252 -27.74 -19.13 -11.20
C LEU A 252 -28.22 -20.52 -11.66
N GLU A 253 -28.27 -20.77 -12.96
CA GLU A 253 -28.64 -22.07 -13.52
C GLU A 253 -27.60 -23.15 -13.19
N ASN A 254 -26.31 -22.81 -13.19
CA ASN A 254 -25.27 -23.75 -12.80
C ASN A 254 -25.26 -24.03 -11.29
N ALA A 255 -25.68 -23.06 -10.46
CA ALA A 255 -25.79 -23.24 -9.01
C ALA A 255 -26.97 -24.14 -8.58
N TRP A 256 -27.97 -24.32 -9.44
CA TRP A 256 -29.13 -25.20 -9.19
C TRP A 256 -28.93 -26.64 -9.69
N LYS A 257 -27.86 -26.91 -10.45
CA LYS A 257 -27.54 -28.24 -11.02
C LYS A 257 -26.46 -28.99 -10.25
N SER A 258 -25.99 -28.42 -9.14
CA SER A 258 -25.02 -28.98 -8.17
C SER A 258 -25.66 -29.05 -6.81
#